data_AF-F3QP87-F1
#
_entry.id   AF-F3QP87-F1
#
_cell.length_a   1.000
_cell.length_b   1.000
_cell.length_c   1.000
_cell.angle_alpha   90.00
_cell.angle_beta   90.00
_cell.angle_gamma   90.00
#
_symmetry.space_group_name_H-M   'P 1'
#
loop_
_entity.id
_entity.type
_entity.pdbx_description
1 polymer ?
#
loop_
_entity_poly.entity_id
_entity_poly.type
_entity_poly.pdbx_seq_one_letter_code
_entity_poly.pdbx_strand_id
1 'polypeptide(L)'
;MIASPYDSTRCYVLIKDNRIYNTDINRFSSNPGNLIGDGLREVIQDCGPWNIVLSPNSISTPAYQLTVFVSKFFINAVKKPFAAVVEMEVSVVASVSGKLVFHETYSQTQNTPTDDMPGAVSAFDVCLENIFKTLTNDLNKQATRM
;
A
#
# COMPACT_ATOMS: atom_id res chain seq x y z
N MET A 1 -9.15 -1.01 -2.24
CA MET A 1 -9.40 -2.02 -3.28
C MET A 1 -8.07 -2.47 -3.84
N ILE A 2 -7.83 -3.77 -4.00
CA ILE A 2 -6.57 -4.27 -4.56
C ILE A 2 -6.86 -4.89 -5.92
N ALA A 3 -6.04 -4.55 -6.92
CA ALA A 3 -6.21 -5.09 -8.26
C ALA A 3 -6.05 -6.62 -8.27
N SER A 4 -6.89 -7.32 -9.01
CA SER A 4 -6.66 -8.74 -9.29
C SER A 4 -5.35 -8.89 -10.09
N PRO A 5 -4.46 -9.83 -9.74
CA PRO A 5 -4.65 -10.95 -8.82
C PRO A 5 -4.10 -10.73 -7.39
N TYR A 6 -3.67 -9.51 -7.05
CA TYR A 6 -2.85 -9.24 -5.86
C TYR A 6 -3.59 -9.34 -4.52
N ASP A 7 -4.93 -9.35 -4.49
CA ASP A 7 -5.71 -9.55 -3.26
C ASP A 7 -5.76 -11.02 -2.84
N SER A 8 -4.59 -11.61 -2.60
CA SER A 8 -4.46 -13.01 -2.18
C SER A 8 -3.23 -13.16 -1.28
N THR A 9 -3.20 -14.23 -0.49
CA THR A 9 -2.00 -14.58 0.30
C THR A 9 -0.82 -15.05 -0.56
N ARG A 10 -0.95 -15.09 -1.90
CA ARG A 10 0.12 -15.53 -2.79
C ARG A 10 1.10 -14.40 -3.06
N CYS A 11 2.39 -14.73 -3.11
CA CYS A 11 3.40 -13.83 -3.66
C CYS A 11 3.37 -13.91 -5.19
N TYR A 12 3.28 -12.75 -5.84
CA TYR A 12 3.31 -12.64 -7.29
C TYR A 12 4.71 -12.26 -7.75
N VAL A 13 5.19 -12.91 -8.81
CA VAL A 13 6.54 -12.76 -9.32
C VAL A 13 6.49 -12.54 -10.83
N LEU A 14 7.02 -11.42 -11.29
CA LEU A 14 7.26 -11.12 -12.70
C LEU A 14 8.58 -11.78 -13.11
N ILE A 15 8.54 -12.64 -14.14
CA ILE A 15 9.74 -13.30 -14.67
C ILE A 15 10.07 -12.79 -16.09
N LYS A 16 11.17 -13.29 -16.66
CA LYS A 16 11.76 -12.81 -17.93
C LYS A 16 10.83 -12.82 -19.15
N ASP A 17 9.79 -13.65 -19.15
CA ASP A 17 8.77 -13.70 -20.21
C ASP A 17 7.71 -12.59 -20.09
N ASN A 18 7.91 -11.64 -19.16
CA ASN A 18 7.03 -10.53 -18.84
C ASN A 18 5.64 -10.96 -18.35
N ARG A 19 5.53 -12.17 -17.82
CA ARG A 19 4.30 -12.67 -17.18
C ARG A 19 4.47 -12.75 -15.67
N ILE A 20 3.35 -12.55 -14.98
CA ILE A 20 3.26 -12.63 -13.53
C ILE A 20 2.77 -14.03 -13.15
N TYR A 21 3.58 -14.73 -12.37
CA TYR A 21 3.26 -16.03 -11.78
C TYR A 21 3.03 -15.89 -10.29
N ASN A 22 2.34 -16.83 -9.66
CA ASN A 22 2.22 -16.88 -8.21
C ASN A 22 3.06 -18.02 -7.63
N THR A 23 3.47 -17.89 -6.38
CA THR A 23 4.13 -18.98 -5.65
C THR A 23 3.08 -19.76 -4.87
N ASP A 24 2.90 -21.05 -5.18
CA ASP A 24 1.96 -21.92 -4.46
C ASP A 24 2.45 -22.34 -3.07
N ILE A 25 3.79 -22.37 -2.89
CA ILE A 25 4.49 -22.86 -1.70
C ILE A 25 4.72 -21.73 -0.67
N ASN A 26 5.13 -20.55 -1.14
CA ASN A 26 5.38 -19.40 -0.27
C ASN A 26 4.18 -18.46 -0.29
N ARG A 27 3.61 -18.20 0.90
CA ARG A 27 2.42 -17.36 1.07
C ARG A 27 2.66 -16.32 2.15
N PHE A 28 2.09 -15.13 1.96
CA PHE A 28 1.95 -14.15 3.02
C PHE A 28 1.03 -14.70 4.12
N SER A 29 1.28 -14.28 5.36
CA SER A 29 0.46 -14.63 6.52
C SER A 29 -0.96 -14.05 6.45
N SER A 30 -1.16 -12.98 5.67
CA SER A 30 -2.44 -12.33 5.42
C SER A 30 -2.49 -11.78 3.99
N ASN A 31 -3.68 -11.47 3.46
CA ASN A 31 -3.76 -10.83 2.15
C ASN A 31 -3.22 -9.39 2.22
N PRO A 32 -2.67 -8.85 1.11
CA PRO A 32 -2.17 -7.48 1.09
C PRO A 32 -3.18 -6.43 1.53
N GLY A 33 -4.49 -6.68 1.36
CA GLY A 33 -5.55 -5.77 1.82
C GLY A 33 -5.53 -5.53 3.32
N ASN A 34 -5.40 -6.60 4.10
CA ASN A 34 -5.32 -6.50 5.55
C ASN A 34 -3.97 -5.95 6.01
N LEU A 35 -2.86 -6.41 5.42
CA LEU A 35 -1.50 -5.93 5.76
C LEU A 35 -1.36 -4.42 5.53
N ILE A 36 -1.82 -3.94 4.38
CA ILE A 36 -1.79 -2.53 4.01
C ILE A 36 -2.75 -1.74 4.90
N GLY A 37 -3.95 -2.28 5.16
CA GLY A 37 -4.91 -1.65 6.04
C GLY A 37 -4.38 -1.46 7.47
N ASP A 38 -3.73 -2.48 8.03
CA ASP A 38 -3.19 -2.45 9.39
C ASP A 38 -1.92 -1.59 9.48
N GLY A 39 -0.98 -1.73 8.53
CA GLY A 39 0.23 -0.90 8.50
C GLY A 39 -0.07 0.59 8.22
N LEU A 40 -1.04 0.88 7.35
CA LEU A 40 -1.49 2.25 7.11
C LEU A 40 -2.12 2.85 8.37
N ARG A 41 -2.90 2.06 9.13
CA ARG A 41 -3.46 2.50 10.41
C ARG A 41 -2.36 2.84 11.40
N GLU A 42 -1.41 1.96 11.59
CA GLU A 42 -0.29 2.15 12.52
C GLU A 42 0.50 3.42 12.18
N VAL A 43 0.95 3.55 10.93
CA VAL A 43 1.80 4.69 10.52
C VAL A 43 1.04 6.03 10.51
N ILE A 44 -0.24 6.03 10.11
CA ILE A 44 -1.03 7.27 10.08
C ILE A 44 -1.47 7.69 11.49
N GLN A 45 -1.78 6.74 12.39
CA GLN A 45 -2.17 7.05 13.78
C GLN A 45 -1.09 7.82 14.55
N ASP A 46 0.18 7.57 14.23
CA ASP A 46 1.32 8.14 14.97
C ASP A 46 1.76 9.54 14.50
N CYS A 47 1.18 10.10 13.42
CA CYS A 47 1.85 11.18 12.65
C CYS A 47 1.11 12.53 12.46
N GLY A 48 0.38 13.05 13.45
CA GLY A 48 0.02 14.48 13.51
C GLY A 48 -1.48 14.80 13.46
N PRO A 49 -1.90 16.09 13.34
CA PRO A 49 -3.13 16.67 13.90
C PRO A 49 -4.46 16.10 13.40
N TRP A 50 -4.40 15.18 12.45
CA TRP A 50 -5.49 14.35 11.99
C TRP A 50 -5.54 13.15 12.92
N ASN A 51 -6.43 13.20 13.90
CA ASN A 51 -6.97 11.99 14.52
C ASN A 51 -7.69 11.18 13.42
N ILE A 52 -6.93 10.57 12.50
CA ILE A 52 -7.45 9.63 11.51
C ILE A 52 -7.73 8.36 12.31
N VAL A 53 -8.85 8.37 13.01
CA VAL A 53 -9.42 7.18 13.61
C VAL A 53 -10.03 6.39 12.47
N LEU A 54 -9.21 5.55 11.82
CA LEU A 54 -9.69 4.48 10.96
C LEU A 54 -10.43 3.47 11.84
N SER A 55 -11.67 3.81 12.17
CA SER A 55 -12.55 3.00 13.00
C SER A 55 -13.37 2.12 12.07
N PRO A 56 -13.02 0.82 11.90
CA PRO A 56 -13.97 -0.09 11.31
C PRO A 56 -15.22 -0.06 12.21
N ASN A 57 -16.36 0.27 11.62
CA ASN A 57 -17.66 0.35 12.30
C ASN A 57 -17.85 1.55 13.24
N SER A 58 -17.26 2.73 12.94
CA SER A 58 -17.71 3.95 13.61
C SER A 58 -19.16 4.26 13.27
N ILE A 59 -19.95 4.59 14.29
CA ILE A 59 -21.31 5.11 14.15
C ILE A 59 -21.32 6.57 13.69
N SER A 60 -20.15 7.22 13.65
CA SER A 60 -19.99 8.57 13.13
C SER A 60 -19.65 8.57 11.64
N THR A 61 -20.32 9.41 10.87
CA THR A 61 -19.93 9.70 9.49
C THR A 61 -18.60 10.44 9.50
N PRO A 62 -17.50 9.86 8.99
CA PRO A 62 -16.22 10.54 8.99
C PRO A 62 -16.29 11.78 8.08
N ALA A 63 -15.57 12.86 8.42
CA ALA A 63 -15.56 14.07 7.60
C ALA A 63 -14.91 13.85 6.22
N TYR A 64 -13.96 12.91 6.16
CA TYR A 64 -13.24 12.53 4.96
C TYR A 64 -13.15 11.01 4.84
N GLN A 65 -13.20 10.51 3.61
CA GLN A 65 -13.00 9.11 3.27
C GLN A 65 -11.73 8.98 2.45
N LEU A 66 -10.74 8.26 3.00
CA LEU A 66 -9.52 7.88 2.29
C LEU A 66 -9.74 6.52 1.63
N THR A 67 -9.50 6.46 0.32
CA THR A 67 -9.56 5.24 -0.48
C THR A 67 -8.18 4.94 -1.05
N VAL A 68 -7.71 3.72 -0.82
CA VAL A 68 -6.47 3.20 -1.37
C VAL A 68 -6.78 2.16 -2.44
N PHE A 69 -6.19 2.33 -3.62
CA PHE A 69 -6.16 1.35 -4.69
C PHE A 69 -4.73 0.87 -4.94
N VAL A 70 -4.49 -0.44 -4.86
CA VAL A 70 -3.16 -1.02 -5.12
C VAL A 70 -3.15 -1.59 -6.53
N SER A 71 -2.40 -0.96 -7.43
CA SER A 71 -2.32 -1.32 -8.85
C SER A 71 -1.19 -2.30 -9.15
N LYS A 72 -0.10 -2.28 -8.37
CA LYS A 72 1.03 -3.22 -8.50
C LYS A 72 1.47 -3.71 -7.13
N PHE A 73 1.68 -5.02 -7.01
CA PHE A 73 2.22 -5.66 -5.82
C PHE A 73 2.88 -7.00 -6.18
N PHE A 74 4.14 -6.96 -6.60
CA PHE A 74 4.86 -8.17 -7.07
C PHE A 74 6.38 -8.05 -6.92
N ILE A 75 7.08 -9.18 -6.98
CA ILE A 75 8.53 -9.24 -7.09
C ILE A 75 8.94 -9.27 -8.57
N ASN A 76 9.74 -8.31 -9.00
CA ASN A 76 10.41 -8.32 -10.30
C ASN A 76 11.65 -9.21 -10.22
N ALA A 77 11.56 -10.40 -10.82
CA ALA A 77 12.63 -11.38 -10.93
C ALA A 77 13.24 -11.46 -12.34
N VAL A 78 13.04 -10.44 -13.19
CA VAL A 78 13.59 -10.39 -14.56
C VAL A 78 15.13 -10.36 -14.55
N LYS A 79 15.71 -9.60 -13.62
CA LYS A 79 17.17 -9.45 -13.45
C LYS A 79 17.51 -9.33 -11.96
N LYS A 80 18.67 -9.86 -11.55
CA LYS A 80 19.19 -9.70 -10.18
C LYS A 80 19.85 -8.32 -9.96
N PRO A 81 19.79 -7.75 -8.74
CA PRO A 81 19.00 -8.26 -7.60
C PRO A 81 17.50 -8.17 -7.91
N PHE A 82 16.72 -9.13 -7.42
CA PHE A 82 15.26 -9.07 -7.55
C PHE A 82 14.74 -7.85 -6.77
N ALA A 83 13.54 -7.38 -7.12
CA ALA A 83 13.00 -6.18 -6.47
C ALA A 83 11.50 -6.29 -6.21
N ALA A 84 11.05 -5.90 -5.03
CA ALA A 84 9.65 -5.68 -4.74
C ALA A 84 9.18 -4.40 -5.44
N VAL A 85 8.05 -4.47 -6.14
CA VAL A 85 7.42 -3.36 -6.83
C VAL A 85 6.02 -3.16 -6.25
N VAL A 86 5.79 -1.97 -5.72
CA VAL A 86 4.50 -1.56 -5.14
C VAL A 86 4.05 -0.26 -5.78
N GLU A 87 2.81 -0.22 -6.24
CA GLU A 87 2.17 1.00 -6.73
C GLU A 87 0.79 1.15 -6.10
N MET A 88 0.54 2.32 -5.54
CA MET A 88 -0.63 2.64 -4.76
C MET A 88 -1.19 3.99 -5.18
N GLU A 89 -2.43 3.99 -5.63
CA GLU A 89 -3.22 5.18 -5.88
C GLU A 89 -4.04 5.49 -4.63
N VAL A 90 -3.96 6.72 -4.14
CA VAL A 90 -4.66 7.16 -2.94
C VAL A 90 -5.55 8.33 -3.30
N SER A 91 -6.79 8.31 -2.82
CA SER A 91 -7.73 9.42 -2.95
C SER A 91 -8.39 9.73 -1.62
N VAL A 92 -8.68 11.01 -1.38
CA VAL A 92 -9.45 11.47 -0.22
C VAL A 92 -10.62 12.30 -0.72
N VAL A 93 -11.81 11.95 -0.24
CA VAL A 93 -13.06 12.62 -0.59
C VAL A 93 -13.71 13.19 0.67
N ALA A 94 -14.22 14.41 0.60
CA ALA A 94 -15.02 15.00 1.66
C ALA A 94 -16.40 14.33 1.70
N SER A 95 -16.74 13.65 2.80
CA SER A 95 -17.93 12.79 2.88
C SER A 95 -19.25 13.54 2.69
N VAL A 96 -19.30 14.81 3.12
CA VAL A 96 -20.52 15.64 3.04
C VAL A 96 -20.82 16.14 1.62
N SER A 97 -19.80 16.32 0.79
CA SER A 97 -19.93 16.94 -0.54
C SER A 97 -19.57 16.01 -1.69
N GLY A 98 -18.92 14.87 -1.41
CA GLY A 98 -18.36 13.99 -2.43
C GLY A 98 -17.18 14.62 -3.19
N LYS A 99 -16.68 15.78 -2.77
CA LYS A 99 -15.59 16.48 -3.46
C LYS A 99 -14.27 15.76 -3.21
N LEU A 100 -13.54 15.43 -4.29
CA LEU A 100 -12.16 14.97 -4.23
C LEU A 100 -11.27 16.11 -3.70
N VAL A 101 -10.60 15.88 -2.58
CA VAL A 101 -9.72 16.85 -1.92
C VAL A 101 -8.24 16.50 -2.05
N PHE A 102 -7.95 15.22 -2.28
CA PHE A 102 -6.59 14.73 -2.50
C PHE A 102 -6.63 13.53 -3.44
N HIS A 103 -5.65 13.44 -4.32
CA HIS A 103 -5.42 12.29 -5.17
C HIS A 103 -3.96 12.25 -5.57
N GLU A 104 -3.30 11.10 -5.37
CA GLU A 104 -1.90 10.92 -5.72
C GLU A 104 -1.60 9.45 -6.02
N THR A 105 -0.62 9.20 -6.87
CA THR A 105 -0.11 7.85 -7.14
C THR A 105 1.32 7.71 -6.63
N TYR A 106 1.52 6.76 -5.73
CA TYR A 106 2.83 6.42 -5.16
C TYR A 106 3.36 5.15 -5.80
N SER A 107 4.63 5.17 -6.20
CA SER A 107 5.33 3.99 -6.72
C SER A 107 6.64 3.82 -5.98
N GLN A 108 6.92 2.61 -5.51
CA GLN A 108 8.17 2.25 -4.87
C GLN A 108 8.71 0.96 -5.46
N THR A 109 10.03 0.90 -5.52
CA THR A 109 10.77 -0.31 -5.90
C THR A 109 11.93 -0.49 -4.95
N GLN A 110 12.02 -1.65 -4.33
CA GLN A 110 13.05 -1.98 -3.35
C GLN A 110 13.70 -3.30 -3.72
N ASN A 111 15.03 -3.31 -3.79
CA ASN A 111 15.77 -4.55 -4.01
C ASN A 111 15.58 -5.50 -2.82
N THR A 112 15.40 -6.79 -3.11
CA THR A 112 15.34 -7.83 -2.09
C THR A 112 16.75 -8.06 -1.53
N PRO A 113 16.94 -8.06 -0.20
CA PRO A 113 18.24 -8.32 0.41
C PRO A 113 18.72 -9.76 0.19
N THR A 114 17.77 -10.69 0.07
CA THR A 114 18.00 -12.12 -0.23
C THR A 114 17.02 -12.59 -1.31
N ASP A 115 17.42 -13.60 -2.09
CA ASP A 115 16.61 -14.16 -3.18
C ASP A 115 15.61 -15.23 -2.66
N ASP A 116 14.96 -14.96 -1.52
CA ASP A 116 14.01 -15.85 -0.86
C ASP A 116 12.77 -15.08 -0.38
N MET A 117 11.79 -15.81 0.18
CA MET A 117 10.53 -15.20 0.64
C MET A 117 10.75 -14.17 1.76
N PRO A 118 11.60 -14.40 2.78
CA PRO A 118 11.96 -13.37 3.76
C PRO A 118 12.53 -12.09 3.11
N GLY A 119 13.39 -12.23 2.10
CA GLY A 119 13.91 -11.09 1.34
C GLY A 119 12.82 -10.34 0.58
N ALA A 120 11.88 -11.07 -0.01
CA ALA A 120 10.71 -10.47 -0.67
C ALA A 120 9.82 -9.69 0.33
N VAL A 121 9.51 -10.27 1.50
CA VAL A 121 8.69 -9.65 2.54
C VAL A 121 9.34 -8.37 3.06
N SER A 122 10.62 -8.43 3.44
CA SER A 122 11.35 -7.24 3.93
C SER A 122 11.40 -6.11 2.90
N ALA A 123 11.53 -6.44 1.61
CA ALA A 123 11.48 -5.43 0.56
C ALA A 123 10.07 -4.82 0.38
N PHE A 124 9.00 -5.61 0.54
CA PHE A 124 7.63 -5.07 0.55
C PHE A 124 7.37 -4.17 1.75
N ASP A 125 7.84 -4.55 2.95
CA ASP A 125 7.68 -3.74 4.17
C ASP A 125 8.33 -2.35 3.98
N VAL A 126 9.56 -2.30 3.46
CA VAL A 126 10.26 -1.04 3.15
C VAL A 126 9.51 -0.22 2.10
N CYS A 127 9.00 -0.85 1.03
CA CYS A 127 8.19 -0.15 0.03
C CYS A 127 6.95 0.50 0.66
N LEU A 128 6.19 -0.26 1.46
CA LEU A 128 4.97 0.21 2.10
C LEU A 128 5.26 1.32 3.12
N GLU A 129 6.26 1.14 3.98
CA GLU A 129 6.66 2.14 4.97
C GLU A 129 7.03 3.48 4.31
N ASN A 130 7.79 3.43 3.21
CA ASN A 130 8.16 4.62 2.46
C ASN A 130 6.94 5.31 1.81
N ILE A 131 6.03 4.53 1.21
CA ILE A 131 4.78 5.08 0.64
C ILE A 131 3.97 5.74 1.75
N PHE A 132 3.78 5.08 2.89
CA PHE A 132 2.97 5.59 3.99
C PHE A 132 3.58 6.86 4.58
N LYS A 133 4.89 6.93 4.79
CA LYS A 133 5.57 8.15 5.24
C LYS A 133 5.37 9.32 4.27
N THR A 134 5.51 9.10 2.97
CA THR A 134 5.30 10.16 1.98
C THR A 134 3.84 10.59 1.93
N LEU A 135 2.89 9.64 1.90
CA LEU A 135 1.45 9.92 1.97
C LEU A 135 1.09 10.78 3.19
N THR A 136 1.56 10.38 4.37
CA THR A 136 1.33 11.13 5.60
C THR A 136 1.83 12.57 5.50
N ASN A 137 3.03 12.77 4.95
CA ASN A 137 3.58 14.12 4.76
C ASN A 137 2.74 14.96 3.78
N ASP A 138 2.23 14.36 2.71
CA ASP A 138 1.43 15.07 1.72
C ASP A 138 0.03 15.41 2.24
N LEU A 139 -0.59 14.48 2.98
CA LEU A 139 -1.85 14.74 3.69
C LEU A 139 -1.70 15.86 4.71
N ASN A 140 -0.61 15.86 5.50
CA ASN A 140 -0.30 16.93 6.46
C ASN A 140 -0.03 18.28 5.80
N LYS A 141 0.47 18.33 4.55
CA LYS A 141 0.57 19.59 3.80
C LYS A 141 -0.78 20.08 3.32
N GLN A 142 -1.62 19.19 2.80
CA GLN A 142 -2.95 19.57 2.35
C GLN A 142 -3.84 20.04 3.48
N ALA A 143 -3.71 19.42 4.64
CA ALA A 143 -4.34 19.84 5.87
C ALA A 143 -4.20 21.33 6.18
N THR A 144 -2.99 21.87 6.03
CA THR A 144 -2.71 23.28 6.31
C THR A 144 -3.34 24.25 5.31
N ARG A 145 -3.91 23.74 4.21
CA ARG A 145 -4.55 24.51 3.14
C ARG A 145 -6.07 24.40 3.15
N MET A 146 -6.63 23.52 3.98
CA MET A 146 -8.07 23.30 4.16
C MET A 146 -8.60 24.13 5.33
#